data_AF-A0A0F9H214-F1
#
_entry.id   AF-A0A0F9H214-F1
#
_cell.length_a   1.000
_cell.length_b   1.000
_cell.length_c   1.000
_cell.angle_alpha   90.00
_cell.angle_beta   90.00
_cell.angle_gamma   90.00
#
_symmetry.space_group_name_H-M   'P 1'
#
loop_
_entity.id
_entity.type
_entity.pdbx_description
1 polymer ?
#
loop_
_entity_poly.entity_id
_entity_poly.type
_entity_poly.pdbx_seq_one_letter_code
_entity_poly.pdbx_strand_id
1 'polypeptide(L)'
;MSYEGYERVLCRNGHLDEDDCYDANFTRDEWRCAVCGEPRCWWEQVDQTNDAGTQTHLVVHEQHQCCCAVCGDHHQSKAVQYCIPLEPEPEYPTTQHRNRPAPLVPVVRCGSTVLEAGEHFTTDEADRRYAELADQRWQQHQ
;
A
#
# COMPACT_ATOMS: atom_id res chain seq x y z
N MET A 1 31.13 4.48 -14.81
CA MET A 1 29.65 4.50 -14.89
C MET A 1 29.17 4.96 -13.53
N SER A 2 28.27 5.94 -13.47
CA SER A 2 27.58 6.32 -12.23
C SER A 2 26.53 5.25 -11.91
N TYR A 3 26.38 4.92 -10.63
CA TYR A 3 25.24 4.12 -10.16
C TYR A 3 24.03 5.06 -10.04
N GLU A 4 22.94 4.70 -10.70
CA GLU A 4 21.66 5.40 -10.61
C GLU A 4 20.67 4.42 -9.97
N GLY A 5 20.35 4.64 -8.69
CA GLY A 5 19.43 3.79 -7.97
C GLY A 5 18.94 4.44 -6.70
N TYR A 6 17.85 3.91 -6.17
CA TYR A 6 17.19 4.40 -4.97
C TYR A 6 16.77 3.22 -4.10
N GLU A 7 16.47 3.48 -2.83
CA GLU A 7 15.88 2.50 -1.94
C GLU A 7 14.38 2.75 -1.81
N ARG A 8 13.57 1.71 -2.04
CA ARG A 8 12.14 1.71 -1.71
C ARG A 8 11.97 1.13 -0.33
N VAL A 9 11.17 1.78 0.50
CA VAL A 9 11.09 1.44 1.93
C VAL A 9 9.65 1.48 2.40
N LEU A 10 9.23 0.43 3.11
CA LEU A 10 7.89 0.33 3.68
C LEU A 10 7.93 0.31 5.20
N CYS A 11 7.05 1.09 5.82
CA CYS A 11 6.77 1.00 7.25
C CYS A 11 5.70 -0.03 7.58
N ARG A 12 5.53 -0.33 8.87
CA ARG A 12 4.51 -1.29 9.36
C ARG A 12 3.08 -0.94 8.95
N ASN A 13 2.80 0.33 8.69
CA ASN A 13 1.49 0.82 8.23
C ASN A 13 1.39 0.92 6.69
N GLY A 14 2.38 0.41 5.94
CA GLY A 14 2.34 0.37 4.48
C GLY A 14 2.67 1.69 3.77
N HIS A 15 3.13 2.74 4.47
CA HIS A 15 3.60 3.95 3.79
C HIS A 15 4.93 3.65 3.07
N LEU A 16 4.97 3.99 1.78
CA LEU A 16 6.13 3.83 0.91
C LEU A 16 6.92 5.15 0.85
N ASP A 17 8.21 5.07 1.16
CA ASP A 17 9.19 6.13 0.94
C ASP A 17 10.21 5.67 -0.12
N GLU A 18 10.70 6.61 -0.94
CA GLU A 18 11.76 6.39 -1.92
C GLU A 18 12.93 7.31 -1.56
N ASP A 19 14.02 6.71 -1.08
CA ASP A 19 15.19 7.45 -0.63
C ASP A 19 16.33 7.29 -1.65
N ASP A 20 17.03 8.37 -1.97
CA ASP A 20 18.22 8.29 -2.83
C ASP A 20 19.29 7.45 -2.12
N CYS A 21 19.94 6.56 -2.86
CA CYS A 21 21.01 5.71 -2.35
C CYS A 21 22.18 6.49 -1.73
N TYR A 22 22.34 7.77 -2.07
CA TYR A 22 23.35 8.65 -1.51
C TYR A 22 22.92 9.35 -0.22
N ASP A 23 21.63 9.36 0.12
CA ASP A 23 21.07 10.01 1.31
C ASP A 23 21.05 9.10 2.55
N ALA A 24 21.57 7.87 2.44
CA ALA A 24 21.62 6.86 3.50
C ALA A 24 22.64 7.18 4.62
N ASN A 25 22.48 8.32 5.31
CA ASN A 25 23.19 8.64 6.54
C ASN A 25 22.49 8.09 7.80
N PHE A 26 21.39 7.36 7.65
CA PHE A 26 20.64 6.80 8.78
C PHE A 26 21.08 5.38 9.06
N THR A 27 21.43 5.10 10.32
CA THR A 27 21.55 3.73 10.82
C THR A 27 20.19 3.06 10.72
N ARG A 28 20.13 1.86 10.13
CA ARG A 28 18.88 1.13 9.87
C ARG A 28 18.02 0.89 11.12
N ASP A 29 18.64 0.86 12.30
CA ASP A 29 17.98 0.66 13.59
C ASP A 29 17.14 1.87 14.06
N GLU A 30 17.38 3.06 13.50
CA GLU A 30 16.65 4.29 13.87
C GLU A 30 15.67 4.74 12.78
N TRP A 31 15.49 3.93 11.75
CA TRP A 31 14.78 4.33 10.55
C TRP A 31 13.25 4.28 10.74
N ARG A 32 12.65 5.47 10.79
CA ARG A 32 11.20 5.66 11.03
C ARG A 32 10.53 6.26 9.81
N CYS A 33 9.25 5.94 9.64
CA CYS A 33 8.42 6.54 8.60
C CYS A 33 8.20 8.04 8.86
N ALA A 34 8.42 8.88 7.85
CA ALA A 34 8.18 10.32 7.98
C ALA A 34 6.68 10.67 8.13
N VAL A 35 5.79 9.81 7.63
CA VAL A 35 4.34 10.01 7.68
C VAL A 35 3.75 9.65 9.05
N CYS A 36 4.13 8.50 9.63
CA CYS A 36 3.48 7.96 10.83
C CYS A 36 4.42 7.64 12.00
N GLY A 37 5.74 7.77 11.86
CA GLY A 37 6.72 7.51 12.93
C GLY A 37 6.96 6.02 13.26
N GLU A 38 6.19 5.12 12.66
CA GLU A 38 6.39 3.67 12.82
C GLU A 38 7.72 3.20 12.22
N PRO A 39 8.32 2.12 12.75
CA PRO A 39 9.53 1.54 12.18
C PRO A 39 9.33 1.12 10.72
N ARG A 40 10.36 1.37 9.91
CA ARG A 40 10.47 0.78 8.58
C ARG A 40 10.79 -0.71 8.73
N CYS A 41 10.01 -1.58 8.09
CA CYS A 41 10.07 -3.03 8.28
C CYS A 41 10.44 -3.80 7.01
N TRP A 42 10.48 -3.12 5.86
CA TRP A 42 10.91 -3.71 4.60
C TRP A 42 11.59 -2.66 3.75
N TRP A 43 12.57 -3.08 2.95
CA TRP A 43 13.25 -2.23 1.97
C TRP A 43 13.75 -3.08 0.80
N GLU A 44 13.87 -2.46 -0.37
CA GLU A 44 14.57 -3.02 -1.52
C GLU A 44 15.42 -1.94 -2.18
N GLN A 45 16.58 -2.33 -2.72
CA GLN A 45 17.39 -1.44 -3.53
C GLN A 45 16.97 -1.60 -4.99
N VAL A 46 16.61 -0.50 -5.63
CA VAL A 46 16.24 -0.44 -7.04
C VAL A 46 17.42 0.11 -7.83
N ASP A 47 18.01 -0.73 -8.68
CA ASP A 47 19.04 -0.32 -9.64
C ASP A 47 18.38 0.07 -10.97
N GLN A 48 18.52 1.33 -11.36
CA GLN A 48 18.01 1.87 -12.62
C GLN A 48 19.11 2.05 -13.67
N THR A 49 20.36 1.70 -13.38
CA THR A 49 21.53 1.97 -14.24
C THR A 49 21.35 1.44 -15.67
N ASN A 50 20.55 0.40 -15.88
CA ASN A 50 20.22 -0.12 -17.22
C ASN A 50 18.74 -0.52 -17.38
N ASP A 51 17.85 -0.01 -16.53
CA ASP A 51 16.46 -0.49 -16.41
C ASP A 51 16.35 -2.02 -16.26
N ALA A 52 17.42 -2.65 -15.76
CA ALA A 52 17.60 -4.09 -15.67
C ALA A 52 17.44 -4.52 -14.20
N GLY A 53 16.22 -4.43 -13.69
CA GLY A 53 15.89 -4.86 -12.34
C GLY A 53 14.43 -5.31 -12.26
N THR A 54 14.20 -6.44 -11.59
CA THR A 54 12.83 -6.85 -11.22
C THR A 54 12.51 -6.17 -9.89
N GLN A 55 11.71 -5.12 -9.93
CA GLN A 55 11.22 -4.45 -8.73
C GLN A 55 10.09 -5.26 -8.09
N THR A 56 9.99 -5.26 -6.77
CA THR A 56 8.84 -5.90 -6.10
C THR A 56 7.57 -5.14 -6.45
N HIS A 57 6.58 -5.87 -6.99
CA HIS A 57 5.25 -5.32 -7.22
C HIS A 57 4.54 -5.12 -5.88
N LEU A 58 4.34 -3.85 -5.51
CA LEU A 58 3.58 -3.49 -4.31
C LEU A 58 2.12 -3.28 -4.68
N VAL A 59 1.22 -3.85 -3.89
CA VAL A 59 -0.23 -3.72 -4.10
C VAL A 59 -0.76 -2.60 -3.22
N VAL A 60 -1.65 -1.76 -3.77
CA VAL A 60 -2.35 -0.73 -2.99
C VAL A 60 -3.30 -1.43 -2.02
N HIS A 61 -3.06 -1.23 -0.72
CA HIS A 61 -3.91 -1.73 0.35
C HIS A 61 -5.05 -0.76 0.63
N GLU A 62 -4.72 0.52 0.84
CA GLU A 62 -5.69 1.58 1.12
C GLU A 62 -5.32 2.89 0.40
N GLN A 63 -6.32 3.55 -0.16
CA GLN A 63 -6.19 4.89 -0.73
C GLN A 63 -7.43 5.71 -0.40
N HIS A 64 -7.22 6.93 0.10
CA HIS A 64 -8.30 7.85 0.40
C HIS A 64 -8.24 9.06 -0.53
N GLN A 65 -9.36 9.33 -1.20
CA GLN A 65 -9.54 10.49 -2.05
C GLN A 65 -10.74 11.31 -1.59
N CYS A 66 -10.66 12.63 -1.71
CA CYS A 66 -11.78 13.55 -1.51
C CYS A 66 -11.94 14.47 -2.72
N CYS A 67 -13.18 14.82 -3.05
CA CYS A 67 -13.45 15.82 -4.08
C CYS A 67 -13.29 17.22 -3.46
N CYS A 68 -12.41 18.04 -4.02
CA CYS A 68 -12.20 19.41 -3.55
C CYS A 68 -13.31 20.31 -4.05
N ALA A 69 -14.01 20.96 -3.13
CA ALA A 69 -15.09 21.90 -3.46
C ALA A 69 -14.60 23.16 -4.22
N VAL A 70 -13.29 23.46 -4.17
CA VAL A 70 -12.71 24.66 -4.79
C VAL A 70 -12.34 24.41 -6.26
N CYS A 71 -11.62 23.33 -6.56
CA CYS A 71 -11.18 23.05 -7.93
C CYS A 71 -12.01 21.97 -8.65
N GLY A 72 -12.82 21.20 -7.92
CA GLY A 72 -13.63 20.11 -8.49
C GLY A 72 -12.87 18.80 -8.74
N ASP A 73 -11.57 18.76 -8.45
CA ASP A 73 -10.73 17.58 -8.65
C ASP A 73 -10.73 16.63 -7.44
N HIS A 74 -10.34 15.38 -7.67
CA HIS A 74 -10.11 14.41 -6.60
C HIS A 74 -8.69 14.53 -6.07
N HIS A 75 -8.55 14.87 -4.79
CA HIS A 75 -7.27 14.93 -4.10
C HIS A 75 -7.09 13.74 -3.19
N GLN A 76 -5.85 13.34 -3.04
CA GLN A 76 -5.47 12.39 -2.02
C GLN A 76 -5.57 13.05 -0.64
N SER A 77 -6.38 12.46 0.25
CA SER A 77 -6.64 13.00 1.60
C SER A 77 -5.80 12.34 2.69
N LYS A 78 -5.20 11.18 2.41
CA LYS A 78 -4.24 10.47 3.27
C LYS A 78 -3.18 9.79 2.42
N ALA A 79 -2.01 9.52 3.00
CA ALA A 79 -0.96 8.75 2.35
C ALA A 79 -1.50 7.37 1.87
N VAL A 80 -1.05 6.92 0.70
CA VAL A 80 -1.39 5.58 0.18
C VAL A 80 -0.70 4.56 1.05
N GLN A 81 -1.41 3.48 1.37
CA GLN A 81 -0.82 2.32 2.03
C GLN A 81 -0.66 1.19 1.03
N TYR A 82 0.50 0.54 1.08
CA TYR A 82 0.88 -0.57 0.23
C TYR A 82 1.14 -1.81 1.06
N CYS A 83 1.00 -2.98 0.43
CA CYS A 83 1.41 -4.25 0.99
C CYS A 83 2.21 -5.07 -0.04
N ILE A 84 3.06 -5.95 0.49
CA ILE A 84 3.77 -6.95 -0.30
C ILE A 84 2.81 -8.13 -0.48
N PRO A 85 2.54 -8.60 -1.71
CA PRO A 85 1.67 -9.74 -1.92
C PRO A 85 2.26 -11.00 -1.27
N LEU A 86 1.42 -11.78 -0.57
CA LEU A 86 1.84 -13.00 0.14
C LEU A 86 2.16 -14.16 -0.81
N GLU A 87 1.50 -14.17 -1.97
CA GLU A 87 1.78 -15.13 -3.04
C GLU A 87 2.52 -14.39 -4.16
N PRO A 88 3.60 -14.96 -4.71
CA PRO A 88 4.17 -14.41 -5.93
C PRO A 88 3.07 -14.39 -6.98
N GLU A 89 2.84 -13.24 -7.62
CA GLU A 89 1.91 -13.19 -8.74
C GLU A 89 2.31 -14.25 -9.77
N PRO A 90 1.34 -14.93 -10.41
CA PRO A 90 1.68 -15.84 -11.50
C PRO A 90 2.51 -15.06 -12.50
N GLU A 91 3.66 -15.60 -12.92
CA GLU A 91 4.53 -14.98 -13.91
C GLU A 91 3.69 -14.67 -15.16
N TYR A 92 3.22 -13.42 -15.28
CA TYR A 92 2.58 -13.00 -16.50
C TYR A 92 3.68 -13.00 -17.55
N PRO A 93 3.50 -13.71 -18.68
CA PRO A 93 4.50 -13.70 -19.73
C PRO A 93 4.74 -12.23 -20.07
N THR A 94 5.99 -11.79 -19.89
CA THR A 94 6.49 -10.46 -20.22
C THR A 94 6.36 -10.30 -21.73
N THR A 95 5.15 -10.05 -22.21
CA THR A 95 4.94 -9.58 -23.57
C THR A 95 5.64 -8.24 -23.63
N GLN A 96 6.80 -8.22 -24.28
CA GLN A 96 7.47 -7.03 -24.78
C GLN A 96 6.50 -6.26 -25.68
N HIS A 97 5.55 -5.54 -25.09
CA HIS A 97 4.52 -4.83 -25.84
C HIS A 97 4.17 -3.52 -25.14
N ARG A 98 4.84 -2.48 -25.62
CA ARG A 98 4.26 -1.20 -26.05
C ARG A 98 3.17 -0.63 -25.15
N ASN A 99 3.52 0.40 -24.39
CA ASN A 99 2.70 1.57 -24.03
C ASN A 99 1.22 1.45 -24.39
N ARG A 100 0.47 0.65 -23.64
CA ARG A 100 -0.97 0.71 -23.62
C ARG A 100 -1.34 1.07 -22.19
N PRO A 101 -1.90 2.26 -21.93
CA PRO A 101 -2.34 2.60 -20.59
C PRO A 101 -3.37 1.55 -20.17
N ALA A 102 -3.11 0.88 -19.05
CA ALA A 102 -4.12 0.06 -18.41
C ALA A 102 -5.36 0.93 -18.18
N PRO A 103 -6.58 0.42 -18.44
CA PRO A 103 -7.78 1.16 -18.10
C PRO A 103 -7.74 1.44 -16.60
N LEU A 104 -7.66 2.73 -16.24
CA LEU A 104 -7.91 3.18 -14.88
C LEU A 104 -9.32 2.71 -14.54
N VAL A 105 -9.44 1.66 -13.71
CA VAL A 105 -10.71 1.28 -13.14
C VAL A 105 -11.05 2.37 -12.12
N PRO A 106 -12.08 3.20 -12.34
CA PRO A 106 -12.45 4.19 -11.34
C PRO A 106 -13.03 3.44 -10.15
N VAL A 107 -12.32 3.40 -9.03
CA VAL A 107 -12.91 3.04 -7.74
C VAL A 107 -13.75 4.24 -7.30
N VAL A 108 -14.98 4.29 -7.83
CA VAL A 108 -16.01 5.22 -7.38
C VAL A 108 -16.47 4.75 -6.01
N ARG A 109 -16.14 5.52 -4.97
CA ARG A 109 -17.01 5.68 -3.79
C ARG A 109 -16.97 7.12 -3.31
N CYS A 110 -17.71 7.98 -4.00
CA CYS A 110 -18.25 9.21 -3.43
C CYS A 110 -19.68 8.90 -2.97
N GLY A 111 -20.02 9.26 -1.73
CA GLY A 111 -21.41 9.32 -1.27
C GLY A 111 -21.68 8.54 0.02
N SER A 112 -21.71 9.28 1.12
CA SER A 112 -22.88 9.37 2.02
C SER A 112 -23.76 8.12 2.15
N THR A 113 -23.76 7.54 3.35
CA THR A 113 -24.95 7.00 4.03
C THR A 113 -26.06 6.48 3.12
N VAL A 114 -25.99 5.20 2.75
CA VAL A 114 -27.14 4.29 2.81
C VAL A 114 -26.59 2.89 3.12
N LEU A 115 -26.45 2.59 4.41
CA LEU A 115 -26.60 1.21 4.86
C LEU A 115 -28.11 0.93 4.77
N GLU A 116 -28.52 0.16 3.77
CA GLU A 116 -29.84 -0.46 3.82
C GLU A 116 -29.86 -1.46 4.99
N ALA A 117 -30.67 -1.10 5.99
CA ALA A 117 -31.34 -1.94 6.98
C ALA A 117 -30.62 -3.23 7.43
N GLY A 118 -29.97 -3.16 8.59
CA GLY A 118 -29.64 -4.34 9.37
C GLY A 118 -28.56 -4.12 10.42
N GLU A 119 -28.91 -3.42 11.50
CA GLU A 119 -28.14 -3.28 12.75
C GLU A 119 -26.89 -2.37 12.68
N HIS A 120 -27.01 -1.20 13.31
CA HIS A 120 -25.85 -0.37 13.65
C HIS A 120 -25.16 -0.99 14.88
N PHE A 121 -24.02 -1.62 14.66
CA PHE A 121 -23.14 -2.04 15.75
C PHE A 121 -22.30 -0.85 16.21
N THR A 122 -22.12 -0.71 17.53
CA THR A 122 -21.08 0.18 18.06
C THR A 122 -19.70 -0.39 17.70
N THR A 123 -18.65 0.43 17.72
CA THR A 123 -17.27 -0.01 17.49
C THR A 123 -16.90 -1.20 18.37
N ASP A 124 -17.32 -1.16 19.63
CA ASP A 124 -17.05 -2.22 20.62
C ASP A 124 -17.75 -3.54 20.26
N GLU A 125 -18.91 -3.47 19.61
CA GLU A 125 -19.67 -4.65 19.21
C GLU A 125 -19.15 -5.28 17.91
N ALA A 126 -18.60 -4.46 17.02
CA ALA A 126 -17.87 -4.93 15.84
C ALA A 126 -16.57 -5.66 16.25
N ASP A 127 -15.81 -5.09 17.19
CA ASP A 127 -14.56 -5.67 17.68
C ASP A 127 -14.80 -7.03 18.37
N ARG A 128 -15.86 -7.14 19.17
CA ARG A 128 -16.25 -8.41 19.80
C ARG A 128 -16.59 -9.50 18.77
N ARG A 129 -17.35 -9.15 17.72
CA ARG A 129 -17.72 -10.11 16.67
C ARG A 129 -16.52 -10.55 15.84
N TYR A 130 -15.55 -9.66 15.60
CA TYR A 130 -14.30 -10.02 14.94
C TYR A 130 -13.49 -11.03 15.77
N ALA A 131 -13.41 -10.83 17.09
CA ALA A 131 -12.75 -11.76 18.00
C ALA A 131 -13.42 -13.15 17.99
N GLU A 132 -14.75 -13.20 18.01
CA GLU A 132 -15.52 -14.46 17.94
C GLU A 132 -15.32 -15.21 16.62
N LEU A 133 -15.28 -14.50 15.49
CA LEU A 133 -15.01 -15.08 14.17
C LEU A 133 -13.58 -15.61 14.04
N ALA A 134 -12.61 -14.93 14.64
CA ALA A 134 -11.22 -15.39 14.67
C ALA A 134 -11.08 -16.71 15.47
N ASP A 135 -11.75 -16.81 16.62
CA ASP A 135 -11.70 -18.02 17.46
C ASP A 135 -12.40 -19.22 16.80
N GLN A 136 -13.54 -19.00 16.13
CA GLN A 136 -14.22 -20.05 15.36
C GLN A 136 -13.34 -20.61 14.24
N ARG A 137 -12.60 -19.75 13.53
CA ARG A 137 -11.67 -20.19 12.48
C ARG A 137 -10.50 -20.98 13.05
N TRP A 138 -9.96 -20.56 14.19
CA TRP A 138 -8.89 -21.29 14.87
C TRP A 138 -9.33 -22.72 15.24
N GLN A 139 -10.54 -22.87 15.78
CA GLN A 139 -11.09 -24.18 16.14
C GLN A 139 -11.35 -25.10 14.94
N GLN A 140 -11.63 -24.56 13.75
CA GLN A 140 -11.82 -25.36 12.53
C GLN A 140 -10.50 -25.91 11.95
N HIS A 141 -9.35 -25.39 12.39
CA HIS A 141 -8.02 -25.80 11.93
C HIS A 141 -7.28 -26.73 12.92
N GLN A 142 -7.96 -27.18 13.99
CA GLN A 142 -7.47 -28.23 14.92
C GLN A 142 -8.14 -29.57 14.63
#